data_AF-A0A844S8X4-F1
#
_entry.id   AF-A0A844S8X4-F1
#
_cell.length_a   1.000
_cell.length_b   1.000
_cell.length_c   1.000
_cell.angle_alpha   90.00
_cell.angle_beta   90.00
_cell.angle_gamma   90.00
#
_symmetry.space_group_name_H-M   'P 1'
#
loop_
_entity.id
_entity.type
_entity.pdbx_description
1 polymer ?
#
loop_
_entity_poly.entity_id
_entity_poly.type
_entity_poly.pdbx_seq_one_letter_code
_entity_poly.pdbx_strand_id
1 'polypeptide(L)' 'MNDDDIDVIVDLSGLLMVLLAQPDADTAIDGMHKVAQVIWQRARGVQDHFRKEARAKAASRASAAL' A
#
# COMPACT_ATOMS: atom_id res chain seq x y z
N MET A 1 1.34 -12.03 -4.54
CA MET A 1 2.04 -11.10 -3.63
C MET A 1 1.85 -9.65 -4.04
N ASN A 2 1.86 -9.24 -5.32
CA ASN A 2 1.65 -7.82 -5.67
C ASN A 2 0.16 -7.42 -5.71
N ASP A 3 -0.71 -8.27 -6.25
CA ASP A 3 -2.16 -7.98 -6.32
C ASP A 3 -2.82 -8.02 -4.93
N ASP A 4 -2.41 -8.98 -4.09
CA ASP A 4 -2.93 -9.14 -2.73
C ASP A 4 -2.69 -7.90 -1.84
N ASP A 5 -1.58 -7.17 -2.04
CA ASP A 5 -1.26 -5.97 -1.26
C ASP A 5 -2.13 -4.77 -1.65
N ILE A 6 -2.53 -4.66 -2.92
CA ILE A 6 -3.41 -3.58 -3.40
C ILE A 6 -4.82 -3.79 -2.87
N ASP A 7 -5.35 -5.01 -2.93
CA ASP A 7 -6.67 -5.34 -2.38
C ASP A 7 -6.73 -5.05 -0.88
N VAL A 8 -5.70 -5.44 -0.14
CA VAL A 8 -5.59 -5.13 1.30
C VAL A 8 -5.55 -3.62 1.56
N ILE A 9 -4.85 -2.83 0.74
CA ILE A 9 -4.84 -1.36 0.88
C ILE A 9 -6.25 -0.77 0.66
N VAL A 10 -6.99 -1.28 -0.32
CA VAL A 10 -8.36 -0.83 -0.61
C VAL A 10 -9.28 -1.16 0.56
N ASP A 11 -9.24 -2.40 1.07
CA ASP A 11 -10.04 -2.83 2.21
C ASP A 11 -9.76 -2.00 3.47
N LEU A 12 -8.48 -1.78 3.78
CA LEU A 12 -8.07 -0.95 4.91
C LEU A 12 -8.48 0.52 4.74
N SER A 13 -8.53 1.03 3.51
CA SER A 13 -9.04 2.38 3.23
C SER A 13 -10.55 2.47 3.51
N GLY A 14 -11.31 1.42 3.24
CA GLY A 14 -12.70 1.29 3.66
C GLY A 14 -12.86 1.30 5.18
N LEU A 15 -11.97 0.60 5.89
CA LEU A 15 -11.97 0.57 7.37
C LEU A 15 -11.72 1.96 7.98
N LEU A 16 -10.91 2.82 7.36
CA LEU A 16 -10.73 4.21 7.80
C LEU A 16 -12.05 4.99 7.83
N MET A 17 -12.94 4.77 6.85
CA MET A 17 -14.25 5.42 6.81
C MET A 17 -15.17 4.94 7.92
N VAL A 18 -15.08 3.67 8.29
CA VAL A 18 -15.83 3.10 9.43
C VAL A 18 -15.33 3.71 10.75
N LEU A 19 -14.02 3.88 10.90
CA LEU A 19 -13.44 4.47 12.11
C LEU A 19 -13.79 5.97 12.25
N LEU A 20 -13.86 6.70 11.13
CA LEU A 20 -14.35 8.09 11.10
C LEU A 20 -15.77 8.26 11.64
N ALA A 21 -16.61 7.23 11.55
CA ALA A 21 -17.98 7.24 12.03
C ALA A 21 -18.13 6.85 13.52
N GLN A 22 -17.02 6.55 14.21
CA GLN A 22 -17.07 6.17 15.62
C GLN A 22 -17.54 7.35 16.48
N PRO A 23 -18.36 7.11 17.52
CA PRO A 23 -18.83 8.17 18.42
C PRO A 23 -17.74 8.67 19.38
N ASP A 24 -16.73 7.83 19.66
CA ASP A 24 -15.58 8.20 20.47
C ASP A 24 -14.42 8.67 19.59
N ALA A 25 -14.11 9.96 19.66
CA ALA A 25 -13.10 10.60 18.84
C ALA A 25 -11.68 10.08 19.13
N ASP A 26 -11.37 9.76 20.40
CA ASP A 26 -10.02 9.31 20.78
C ASP A 26 -9.76 7.90 20.23
N THR A 27 -10.72 6.98 20.41
CA THR A 27 -10.65 5.64 19.81
C THR A 27 -10.63 5.69 18.28
N ALA A 28 -11.41 6.60 17.67
CA ALA A 28 -11.39 6.80 16.22
C ALA A 28 -10.00 7.18 15.71
N ILE A 29 -9.38 8.19 16.32
CA ILE A 29 -8.08 8.71 15.92
C ILE A 29 -6.99 7.64 16.09
N ASP A 30 -6.96 6.95 17.24
CA ASP A 30 -5.98 5.90 17.50
C ASP A 30 -6.12 4.72 16.53
N GLY A 31 -7.35 4.30 16.25
CA GLY A 31 -7.65 3.26 15.27
C GLY A 31 -7.22 3.68 13.86
N MET A 32 -7.58 4.89 13.46
CA MET A 32 -7.25 5.43 12.14
C MET A 32 -5.74 5.57 11.96
N HIS A 33 -5.02 6.00 13.00
CA HIS A 33 -3.56 6.10 12.96
C HIS A 33 -2.91 4.75 12.69
N LYS A 34 -3.33 3.70 13.40
CA LYS A 34 -2.82 2.33 13.21
C LYS A 34 -3.13 1.80 11.81
N VAL A 35 -4.35 1.98 11.33
CA VAL A 35 -4.75 1.54 9.98
C VAL A 35 -3.97 2.29 8.90
N ALA A 36 -3.80 3.61 9.05
CA ALA A 36 -3.01 4.42 8.12
C ALA A 36 -1.54 4.00 8.07
N GLN A 37 -0.94 3.63 9.21
CA GLN A 37 0.42 3.07 9.24
C GLN A 37 0.53 1.77 8.43
N VAL A 38 -0.42 0.85 8.57
CA VAL A 38 -0.42 -0.42 7.83
C VAL A 38 -0.57 -0.17 6.33
N ILE A 39 -1.50 0.70 5.92
CA ILE A 39 -1.69 1.10 4.52
C ILE A 39 -0.37 1.65 3.96
N TRP A 40 0.29 2.55 4.68
CA TRP A 40 1.53 3.16 4.22
C TRP A 40 2.66 2.13 4.06
N GLN A 41 2.80 1.19 4.99
CA GLN A 41 3.79 0.12 4.89
C GLN A 41 3.56 -0.77 3.67
N ARG A 42 2.31 -1.17 3.43
CA ARG A 42 1.90 -1.97 2.26
C ARG A 42 2.17 -1.21 0.97
N ALA A 43 1.72 0.04 0.88
CA ALA A 43 1.88 0.89 -0.29
C ALA A 43 3.36 1.11 -0.65
N ARG A 44 4.22 1.26 0.36
CA ARG A 44 5.66 1.38 0.15
C ARG A 44 6.26 0.09 -0.42
N GLY A 45 5.83 -1.07 0.07
CA GLY A 45 6.21 -2.38 -0.47
C GLY A 45 5.84 -2.52 -1.96
N VAL A 46 4.59 -2.19 -2.31
CA VAL A 46 4.09 -2.18 -3.68
C VAL A 46 4.92 -1.23 -4.57
N GLN A 47 5.21 -0.01 -4.08
CA GLN A 47 6.02 0.96 -4.82
C GLN A 47 7.44 0.44 -5.10
N ASP A 48 8.09 -0.15 -4.09
CA ASP A 48 9.44 -0.70 -4.22
C ASP A 48 9.46 -1.90 -5.18
N HIS A 49 8.42 -2.73 -5.16
CA HIS A 49 8.24 -3.82 -6.12
C HIS A 49 8.17 -3.30 -7.56
N PHE A 50 7.26 -2.36 -7.86
CA PHE A 50 7.14 -1.79 -9.21
C PHE A 50 8.43 -1.10 -9.68
N ARG A 51 9.14 -0.40 -8.77
CA ARG A 51 10.45 0.19 -9.09
C ARG A 51 11.49 -0.86 -9.45
N LYS A 52 11.51 -1.99 -8.73
CA LYS A 52 12.42 -3.11 -9.02
C LYS A 52 12.10 -3.75 -10.37
N GLU A 53 10.83 -4.00 -10.66
CA GLU A 53 10.38 -4.54 -11.94
C GLU A 53 10.72 -3.63 -13.11
N ALA A 54 10.47 -2.33 -12.98
CA ALA A 54 10.80 -1.34 -14.01
C ALA A 54 12.31 -1.34 -14.33
N ARG A 55 13.17 -1.41 -13.31
CA ARG A 55 14.63 -1.51 -13.48
C ARG A 55 15.05 -2.81 -14.15
N ALA A 56 14.48 -3.94 -13.72
CA ALA A 56 14.77 -5.25 -14.32
C ALA A 56 14.38 -5.27 -15.81
N LYS A 57 13.23 -4.68 -16.16
CA LYS A 57 12.75 -4.57 -17.55
C LYS A 57 13.62 -3.64 -18.40
N ALA A 58 14.15 -2.56 -17.82
CA ALA A 58 15.09 -1.69 -18.53
C ALA A 58 16.43 -2.40 -18.81
N ALA A 59 16.95 -3.14 -17.83
CA ALA A 59 18.20 -3.89 -17.97
C ALA A 59 18.08 -5.03 -19.01
N SER A 60 16.96 -5.76 -19.02
CA SER A 60 16.75 -6.83 -20.00
C SER A 60 16.67 -6.29 -21.44
N ARG A 61 16.04 -5.12 -21.63
CA ARG A 61 15.99 -4.45 -22.93
C ARG A 61 17.36 -4.00 -23.42
N ALA A 62 18.19 -3.45 -22.53
CA ALA A 62 19.55 -3.04 -22.86
C ALA A 62 20.42 -4.23 -23.26
N SER A 63 20.28 -5.37 -22.57
CA SER A 63 21.00 -6.60 -22.91
C SER A 63 20.57 -7.24 -24.22
N ALA A 64 19.31 -7.05 -24.66
CA ALA A 64 18.79 -7.61 -25.91
C ALA A 64 19.15 -6.76 -27.15
N ALA A 65 19.69 -5.57 -26.96
CA ALA A 65 20.10 -4.65 -28.03
C ALA A 65 21.61 -4.72 -28.36
N LEU A 66 22.36 -5.55 -27.64
CA LEU A 66 23.77 -5.89 -27.85
C LEU A 66 23.87 -7.25 -28.56
#